data_AF-A0A1H9UEW6-F1
#
_entry.id   AF-A0A1H9UEW6-F1
#
_cell.length_a   1.000
_cell.length_b   1.000
_cell.length_c   1.000
_cell.angle_alpha   90.00
_cell.angle_beta   90.00
_cell.angle_gamma   90.00
#
_symmetry.space_group_name_H-M   'P 1'
#
loop_
_entity.id
_entity.type
_entity.pdbx_description
1 polymer ?
#
loop_
_entity_poly.entity_id
_entity_poly.type
_entity_poly.pdbx_seq_one_letter_code
_entity_poly.pdbx_strand_id
1 'polypeptide(L)'
;MLSEDTINYFRFAGARALLSVFRDGRVIDHLEERDAVLEPVLRSLWLAGRSGGRNLYEVAAQVRLIADALEQASESGTGTAVPVDLGELIAAWPTDEPWRALRAVAVHTESWESGFVTKLLRATPTSWELGCRFPQLTEFLQNYYDQDGMATEEDMTEAEGLQLFIDHCHPICLWCLPPVVAECAEALAIFHSEDTLRRFFEEEHGLGSGTLAWSDWLPLIIDTFTAHMREYHAPD
;
A
#
# COMPACT_ATOMS: atom_id res chain seq x y z
N MET A 1 -26.19 1.75 1.18
CA MET A 1 -25.79 1.68 -0.24
C MET A 1 -24.62 2.64 -0.39
N LEU A 2 -23.45 2.18 -0.86
CA LEU A 2 -22.28 3.06 -1.05
C LEU A 2 -22.59 4.08 -2.15
N SER A 3 -22.04 5.30 -2.05
CA SER A 3 -22.14 6.27 -3.13
C SER A 3 -21.36 5.79 -4.35
N GLU A 4 -21.70 6.31 -5.54
CA GLU A 4 -20.96 6.02 -6.77
C GLU A 4 -19.49 6.44 -6.65
N ASP A 5 -19.21 7.54 -5.96
CA ASP A 5 -17.85 7.99 -5.65
C ASP A 5 -17.09 6.97 -4.81
N THR A 6 -17.72 6.41 -3.77
CA THR A 6 -17.10 5.36 -2.96
C THR A 6 -16.87 4.08 -3.75
N ILE A 7 -17.80 3.68 -4.61
CA ILE A 7 -17.64 2.51 -5.48
C ILE A 7 -16.45 2.73 -6.44
N ASN A 8 -16.39 3.91 -7.06
CA ASN A 8 -15.31 4.30 -7.97
C ASN A 8 -13.96 4.44 -7.26
N TYR A 9 -13.96 4.83 -5.98
CA TYR A 9 -12.77 4.82 -5.14
C TYR A 9 -12.15 3.41 -5.03
N PHE A 10 -12.97 2.40 -4.73
CA PHE A 10 -12.47 1.02 -4.64
C PHE A 10 -12.20 0.37 -5.99
N ARG A 11 -12.98 0.73 -7.02
CA ARG A 11 -12.86 0.18 -8.38
C ARG A 11 -11.51 0.48 -9.02
N PHE A 12 -10.99 1.69 -8.83
CA PHE A 12 -9.74 2.15 -9.45
C PHE A 12 -8.56 2.21 -8.47
N ALA A 13 -8.61 1.47 -7.36
CA ALA A 13 -7.55 1.49 -6.35
C ALA A 13 -6.17 1.07 -6.89
N GLY A 14 -6.12 0.11 -7.83
CA GLY A 14 -4.88 -0.30 -8.48
C GLY A 14 -4.31 0.78 -9.39
N ALA A 15 -5.16 1.39 -10.21
CA ALA A 15 -4.78 2.53 -11.03
C ALA A 15 -4.31 3.73 -10.19
N ARG A 16 -4.96 4.02 -9.05
CA ARG A 16 -4.51 5.06 -8.10
C ARG A 16 -3.11 4.79 -7.57
N ALA A 17 -2.86 3.56 -7.12
CA ALA A 17 -1.54 3.19 -6.63
C ALA A 17 -0.50 3.37 -7.74
N LEU A 18 -0.76 2.83 -8.94
CA LEU A 18 0.15 2.92 -10.09
C LEU A 18 0.42 4.36 -10.53
N LEU A 19 -0.61 5.18 -10.63
CA LEU A 19 -0.51 6.56 -11.12
C LEU A 19 -0.04 7.55 -10.04
N SER A 20 0.05 7.12 -8.77
CA SER A 20 0.48 7.99 -7.67
C SER A 20 1.88 8.59 -7.87
N VAL A 21 2.75 7.90 -8.61
CA VAL A 21 4.10 8.37 -8.95
C VAL A 21 4.11 9.64 -9.81
N PHE A 22 2.97 9.99 -10.43
CA PHE A 22 2.80 11.18 -11.25
C PHE A 22 2.11 12.34 -10.52
N ARG A 23 1.81 12.21 -9.21
CA ARG A 23 1.09 13.26 -8.44
C ARG A 23 1.80 14.62 -8.42
N ASP A 24 3.12 14.63 -8.54
CA ASP A 24 3.92 15.86 -8.59
C ASP A 24 3.87 16.58 -9.96
N GLY A 25 3.04 16.12 -10.91
CA GLY A 25 3.01 16.64 -12.27
C GLY A 25 4.27 16.33 -13.08
N ARG A 26 5.06 15.32 -12.67
CA ARG A 26 6.26 14.89 -13.39
C ARG A 26 5.87 14.33 -14.76
N VAL A 27 6.58 14.86 -15.75
CA VAL A 27 6.29 14.84 -17.19
C VAL A 27 6.34 13.43 -17.79
N ILE A 28 5.39 13.10 -18.67
CA ILE A 28 5.43 11.92 -19.53
C ILE A 28 5.70 12.36 -20.98
N ASP A 29 6.91 12.84 -21.24
CA ASP A 29 7.35 13.14 -22.61
C ASP A 29 8.27 12.04 -23.17
N HIS A 30 8.91 11.27 -22.28
CA HIS A 30 9.85 10.22 -22.65
C HIS A 30 9.45 8.86 -22.06
N LEU A 31 9.30 7.87 -22.95
CA LEU A 31 8.91 6.50 -22.58
C LEU A 31 9.87 5.87 -21.56
N GLU A 32 11.18 6.09 -21.73
CA GLU A 32 12.21 5.52 -20.84
C GLU A 32 12.12 6.10 -19.43
N GLU A 33 11.89 7.40 -19.29
CA GLU A 33 11.75 8.07 -18.00
C GLU A 33 10.47 7.63 -17.28
N ARG A 34 9.36 7.56 -18.02
CA ARG A 34 8.09 7.04 -17.50
C ARG A 34 8.24 5.62 -16.98
N ASP A 35 8.83 4.74 -17.77
CA ASP A 35 9.01 3.33 -17.41
C ASP A 35 9.91 3.22 -16.17
N ALA A 36 10.99 4.00 -16.09
CA ALA A 36 11.87 4.02 -14.92
C ALA A 36 11.16 4.50 -13.63
N VAL A 37 10.29 5.52 -13.71
CA VAL A 37 9.51 6.02 -12.57
C VAL A 37 8.43 5.03 -12.12
N LEU A 38 7.93 4.20 -13.04
CA LEU A 38 6.95 3.16 -12.73
C LEU A 38 7.57 1.91 -12.09
N GLU A 39 8.86 1.64 -12.31
CA GLU A 39 9.51 0.41 -11.81
C GLU A 39 9.30 0.15 -10.30
N PRO A 40 9.45 1.13 -9.39
CA PRO A 40 9.18 0.93 -7.97
C PRO A 40 7.75 0.46 -7.68
N VAL A 41 6.74 1.18 -8.20
CA VAL A 41 5.34 0.85 -7.95
C VAL A 41 4.92 -0.47 -8.59
N LEU A 42 5.50 -0.81 -9.74
CA LEU A 42 5.26 -2.11 -10.40
C LEU A 42 5.81 -3.27 -9.57
N ARG A 43 6.98 -3.13 -8.93
CA ARG A 43 7.49 -4.13 -7.98
C ARG A 43 6.58 -4.29 -6.78
N SER A 44 6.12 -3.19 -6.18
CA SER A 44 5.19 -3.23 -5.04
C SER A 44 3.86 -3.90 -5.40
N LEU A 45 3.27 -3.54 -6.55
CA LEU A 45 2.01 -4.12 -7.02
C LEU A 45 2.16 -5.60 -7.38
N TRP A 46 3.27 -5.99 -7.99
CA TRP A 46 3.57 -7.39 -8.26
C TRP A 46 3.64 -8.20 -6.95
N LEU A 47 4.34 -7.69 -5.94
CA LEU A 47 4.44 -8.34 -4.64
C LEU A 47 3.05 -8.45 -3.97
N ALA A 48 2.26 -7.38 -3.98
CA ALA A 48 0.90 -7.40 -3.45
C ALA A 48 0.03 -8.46 -4.14
N GLY A 49 0.14 -8.59 -5.47
CA GLY A 49 -0.54 -9.63 -6.24
C GLY A 49 -0.11 -11.06 -5.85
N ARG A 50 1.15 -11.27 -5.47
CA ARG A 50 1.65 -12.56 -4.96
C ARG A 50 1.06 -12.95 -3.62
N SER A 51 0.63 -11.97 -2.82
CA SER A 51 0.00 -12.15 -1.51
C SER A 51 -1.53 -12.13 -1.57
N GLY A 52 -2.13 -12.32 -2.75
CA GLY A 52 -3.60 -12.36 -2.93
C GLY A 52 -4.26 -11.01 -3.17
N GLY A 53 -3.48 -9.93 -3.32
CA GLY A 53 -3.96 -8.63 -3.76
C GLY A 53 -4.24 -8.57 -5.26
N ARG A 54 -4.53 -7.36 -5.76
CA ARG A 54 -4.75 -7.13 -7.20
C ARG A 54 -3.46 -7.40 -7.98
N ASN A 55 -3.57 -8.13 -9.08
CA ASN A 55 -2.44 -8.41 -9.96
C ASN A 55 -2.24 -7.31 -11.01
N LEU A 56 -1.09 -7.33 -11.70
CA LEU A 56 -0.73 -6.32 -12.69
C LEU A 56 -1.69 -6.27 -13.89
N TYR A 57 -2.32 -7.38 -14.28
CA TYR A 57 -3.33 -7.41 -15.34
C TYR A 57 -4.60 -6.65 -14.94
N GLU A 58 -5.06 -6.82 -13.70
CA GLU A 58 -6.21 -6.09 -13.16
C GLU A 58 -5.92 -4.59 -13.04
N VAL A 59 -4.70 -4.23 -12.62
CA VAL A 59 -4.25 -2.84 -12.57
C VAL A 59 -4.20 -2.24 -13.98
N ALA A 60 -3.62 -2.94 -14.95
CA ALA A 60 -3.56 -2.50 -16.34
C ALA A 60 -4.98 -2.33 -16.94
N ALA A 61 -5.91 -3.23 -16.63
CA ALA A 61 -7.30 -3.12 -17.05
C ALA A 61 -7.99 -1.87 -16.46
N GLN A 62 -7.74 -1.53 -15.19
CA GLN A 62 -8.24 -0.29 -14.59
C GLN A 62 -7.72 0.95 -15.31
N VAL A 63 -6.42 0.99 -15.65
CA VAL A 63 -5.82 2.10 -16.42
C VAL A 63 -6.43 2.22 -17.81
N ARG A 64 -6.69 1.10 -18.51
CA ARG A 64 -7.37 1.10 -19.81
C ARG A 64 -8.78 1.67 -19.72
N LEU A 65 -9.55 1.30 -18.70
CA LEU A 65 -10.89 1.85 -18.49
C LEU A 65 -10.89 3.37 -18.30
N ILE A 66 -9.88 3.91 -17.61
CA ILE A 66 -9.69 5.37 -17.48
C ILE A 66 -9.36 5.99 -18.83
N ALA A 67 -8.45 5.39 -19.60
CA ALA A 67 -8.08 5.87 -20.93
C ALA A 67 -9.29 5.91 -21.87
N ASP A 68 -10.09 4.84 -21.91
CA ASP A 68 -11.30 4.75 -22.74
C ASP A 68 -12.33 5.82 -22.35
N ALA A 69 -12.52 6.07 -21.05
CA ALA A 69 -13.44 7.09 -20.57
C ALA A 69 -13.01 8.52 -20.95
N LEU A 70 -11.69 8.80 -20.93
CA LEU A 70 -11.16 10.11 -21.34
C LEU A 70 -11.27 10.33 -22.85
N GLU A 71 -10.96 9.31 -23.65
CA GLU A 71 -11.07 9.38 -25.11
C GLU A 71 -12.53 9.65 -25.54
N GLN A 72 -13.49 8.93 -24.96
CA GLN A 72 -14.91 9.13 -25.23
C GLN A 72 -15.41 10.53 -24.80
N ALA A 73 -14.94 11.05 -23.66
CA ALA A 73 -15.29 12.39 -23.22
C ALA A 73 -14.73 13.47 -24.16
N SER A 74 -13.52 13.28 -24.68
CA SER A 74 -12.91 14.18 -25.67
C SER A 74 -13.68 14.22 -26.99
N GLU A 75 -14.26 13.10 -27.42
CA GLU A 75 -15.04 13.01 -28.66
C GLU A 75 -16.47 13.54 -28.51
N SER A 76 -17.10 13.30 -27.36
CA SER A 76 -18.52 13.61 -27.12
C SER A 76 -18.77 14.96 -26.46
N GLY A 77 -17.76 15.58 -25.83
CA GLY A 77 -17.91 16.79 -25.02
C GLY A 77 -18.75 16.61 -23.75
N THR A 78 -19.04 15.36 -23.35
CA THR A 78 -19.79 15.04 -22.12
C THR A 78 -18.85 14.85 -20.93
N GLY A 79 -19.37 14.98 -19.70
CA GLY A 79 -18.60 14.83 -18.47
C GLY A 79 -17.96 13.44 -18.36
N THR A 80 -16.73 13.39 -17.82
CA THR A 80 -15.92 12.15 -17.72
C THR A 80 -16.44 11.24 -16.61
N ALA A 81 -16.55 9.93 -16.86
CA ALA A 81 -16.79 8.91 -15.82
C ALA A 81 -15.53 8.57 -14.98
N VAL A 82 -14.49 9.40 -15.08
CA VAL A 82 -13.22 9.22 -14.36
C VAL A 82 -13.38 9.79 -12.94
N PRO A 83 -12.92 9.10 -11.90
CA PRO A 83 -12.93 9.64 -10.54
C PRO A 83 -12.17 10.97 -10.46
N VAL A 84 -12.70 11.92 -9.68
CA VAL A 84 -12.19 13.31 -9.61
C VAL A 84 -10.68 13.36 -9.33
N ASP A 85 -10.21 12.59 -8.35
CA ASP A 85 -8.80 12.57 -7.95
C ASP A 85 -7.85 12.10 -9.07
N LEU A 86 -8.30 11.13 -9.87
CA LEU A 86 -7.56 10.66 -11.04
C LEU A 86 -7.67 11.66 -12.20
N GLY A 87 -8.84 12.28 -12.38
CA GLY A 87 -9.07 13.32 -13.37
C GLY A 87 -8.15 14.52 -13.17
N GLU A 88 -8.04 15.02 -11.93
CA GLU A 88 -7.15 16.12 -11.56
C GLU A 88 -5.67 15.78 -11.81
N LEU A 89 -5.25 14.58 -11.41
CA LEU A 89 -3.89 14.10 -11.65
C LEU A 89 -3.55 14.06 -13.14
N ILE A 90 -4.46 13.52 -13.95
CA ILE A 90 -4.23 13.35 -15.40
C ILE A 90 -4.31 14.69 -16.13
N ALA A 91 -5.18 15.60 -15.70
CA ALA A 91 -5.29 16.94 -16.26
C ALA A 91 -4.01 17.78 -16.09
N ALA A 92 -3.15 17.44 -15.12
CA ALA A 92 -1.86 18.09 -14.91
C ALA A 92 -0.77 17.60 -15.89
N TRP A 93 -1.04 16.58 -16.71
CA TRP A 93 -0.04 16.04 -17.63
C TRP A 93 0.15 16.95 -18.85
N PRO A 94 1.40 17.15 -19.34
CA PRO A 94 1.69 18.05 -20.44
C PRO A 94 1.38 17.42 -21.82
N THR A 95 0.18 16.90 -22.00
CA THR A 95 -0.24 16.23 -23.25
C THR A 95 -1.70 16.49 -23.57
N ASP A 96 -2.00 16.72 -24.85
CA ASP A 96 -3.37 16.87 -25.36
C ASP A 96 -4.09 15.52 -25.53
N GLU A 97 -3.37 14.40 -25.45
CA GLU A 97 -3.91 13.04 -25.63
C GLU A 97 -3.56 12.11 -24.45
N PRO A 98 -3.97 12.43 -23.21
CA PRO A 98 -3.60 11.68 -22.01
C PRO A 98 -4.02 10.20 -22.06
N TRP A 99 -5.10 9.86 -22.79
CA TRP A 99 -5.52 8.48 -22.99
C TRP A 99 -4.48 7.63 -23.72
N ARG A 100 -3.68 8.19 -24.64
CA ARG A 100 -2.58 7.45 -25.30
C ARG A 100 -1.47 7.13 -24.32
N ALA A 101 -1.11 8.08 -23.46
CA ALA A 101 -0.12 7.86 -22.41
C ALA A 101 -0.58 6.77 -21.43
N LEU A 102 -1.84 6.81 -20.99
CA LEU A 102 -2.44 5.78 -20.13
C LEU A 102 -2.46 4.40 -20.79
N ARG A 103 -2.83 4.30 -22.08
CA ARG A 103 -2.78 3.03 -22.83
C ARG A 103 -1.35 2.46 -22.83
N ALA A 104 -0.35 3.31 -23.03
CA ALA A 104 1.04 2.88 -23.01
C ALA A 104 1.53 2.47 -21.61
N VAL A 105 1.08 3.16 -20.54
CA VAL A 105 1.30 2.72 -19.14
C VAL A 105 0.68 1.35 -18.90
N ALA A 106 -0.55 1.11 -19.36
CA ALA A 106 -1.22 -0.17 -19.20
C ALA A 106 -0.49 -1.31 -19.92
N VAL A 107 -0.01 -1.08 -21.15
CA VAL A 107 0.80 -2.06 -21.90
C VAL A 107 2.11 -2.38 -21.19
N HIS A 108 2.80 -1.34 -20.69
CA HIS A 108 4.03 -1.54 -19.92
C HIS A 108 3.76 -2.35 -18.64
N THR A 109 2.70 -2.01 -17.90
CA THR A 109 2.28 -2.70 -16.67
C THR A 109 2.02 -4.19 -16.89
N GLU A 110 1.26 -4.52 -17.94
CA GLU A 110 0.90 -5.91 -18.28
C GLU A 110 2.12 -6.73 -18.71
N SER A 111 3.09 -6.10 -19.40
CA SER A 111 4.31 -6.76 -19.88
C SER A 111 5.47 -6.72 -18.88
N TRP A 112 5.28 -6.08 -17.73
CA TRP A 112 6.38 -5.78 -16.80
C TRP A 112 7.06 -7.04 -16.25
N GLU A 113 6.32 -8.14 -16.08
CA GLU A 113 6.87 -9.42 -15.62
C GLU A 113 7.91 -10.02 -16.59
N SER A 114 7.96 -9.56 -17.84
CA SER A 114 9.01 -9.99 -18.77
C SER A 114 10.39 -9.59 -18.26
N GLY A 115 11.27 -10.58 -18.08
CA GLY A 115 12.62 -10.38 -17.55
C GLY A 115 12.67 -10.01 -16.06
N PHE A 116 11.59 -10.22 -15.30
CA PHE A 116 11.45 -9.74 -13.92
C PHE A 116 12.58 -10.20 -12.98
N VAL A 117 13.10 -11.42 -13.13
CA VAL A 117 14.19 -11.93 -12.28
C VAL A 117 15.40 -11.00 -12.36
N THR A 118 15.80 -10.60 -13.56
CA THR A 118 16.91 -9.67 -13.77
C THR A 118 16.61 -8.28 -13.20
N LYS A 119 15.36 -7.82 -13.32
CA LYS A 119 14.91 -6.54 -12.76
C LYS A 119 15.02 -6.54 -11.23
N LEU A 120 14.53 -7.60 -10.58
CA LEU A 120 14.57 -7.76 -9.12
C LEU A 120 16.00 -7.90 -8.60
N LEU A 121 16.86 -8.68 -9.27
CA LEU A 121 18.27 -8.85 -8.87
C LEU A 121 19.09 -7.55 -8.91
N ARG A 122 18.69 -6.59 -9.73
CA ARG A 122 19.37 -5.29 -9.87
C ARG A 122 18.72 -4.18 -9.04
N ALA A 123 17.53 -4.42 -8.51
CA ALA A 123 16.78 -3.42 -7.78
C ALA A 123 17.35 -3.23 -6.37
N THR A 124 17.44 -1.97 -5.94
CA THR A 124 17.50 -1.62 -4.52
C THR A 124 16.13 -1.05 -4.16
N PRO A 125 15.31 -1.76 -3.37
CA PRO A 125 14.00 -1.25 -2.99
C PRO A 125 14.12 0.10 -2.28
N THR A 126 13.28 1.04 -2.69
CA THR A 126 13.09 2.29 -1.94
C THR A 126 12.38 2.02 -0.62
N SER A 127 12.49 2.95 0.33
CA SER A 127 11.74 2.86 1.59
C SER A 127 10.23 2.79 1.37
N TRP A 128 9.72 3.56 0.43
CA TRP A 128 8.29 3.51 0.07
C TRP A 128 7.88 2.13 -0.47
N GLU A 129 8.70 1.50 -1.33
CA GLU A 129 8.43 0.14 -1.82
C GLU A 129 8.42 -0.90 -0.69
N LEU A 130 9.35 -0.77 0.25
CA LEU A 130 9.38 -1.62 1.43
C LEU A 130 8.16 -1.37 2.33
N GLY A 131 7.67 -0.12 2.43
CA GLY A 131 6.43 0.23 3.13
C GLY A 131 5.22 -0.54 2.60
N CYS A 132 5.15 -0.77 1.29
CA CYS A 132 4.10 -1.58 0.69
C CYS A 132 4.10 -3.06 1.11
N ARG A 133 5.17 -3.56 1.77
CA ARG A 133 5.23 -4.92 2.33
C ARG A 133 4.50 -5.06 3.66
N PHE A 134 4.26 -3.95 4.36
CA PHE A 134 3.77 -3.96 5.73
C PHE A 134 2.42 -3.24 5.88
N PRO A 135 1.41 -3.48 5.02
CA PRO A 135 0.15 -2.73 5.09
C PRO A 135 -0.60 -2.96 6.40
N GLN A 136 -0.64 -4.18 6.93
CA GLN A 136 -1.40 -4.51 8.15
C GLN A 136 -0.70 -3.98 9.41
N LEU A 137 0.62 -4.09 9.46
CA LEU A 137 1.45 -3.54 10.53
C LEU A 137 1.42 -2.01 10.52
N THR A 138 1.46 -1.38 9.33
CA THR A 138 1.34 0.08 9.20
C THR A 138 -0.02 0.56 9.71
N GLU A 139 -1.12 -0.06 9.25
CA GLU A 139 -2.47 0.28 9.69
C GLU A 139 -2.63 0.07 11.21
N PHE A 140 -2.13 -1.04 11.75
CA PHE A 140 -2.10 -1.30 13.18
C PHE A 140 -1.37 -0.19 13.94
N LEU A 141 -0.12 0.12 13.57
CA LEU A 141 0.70 1.12 14.27
C LEU A 141 0.10 2.52 14.17
N GLN A 142 -0.49 2.88 13.02
CA GLN A 142 -1.21 4.13 12.87
C GLN A 142 -2.38 4.19 13.86
N ASN A 143 -3.27 3.18 13.86
CA ASN A 143 -4.41 3.16 14.78
C ASN A 143 -3.99 3.08 16.26
N TYR A 144 -2.86 2.44 16.55
CA TYR A 144 -2.35 2.29 17.90
C TYR A 144 -1.79 3.61 18.47
N TYR A 145 -1.06 4.37 17.64
CA TYR A 145 -0.35 5.60 18.04
C TYR A 145 -1.01 6.92 17.60
N ASP A 146 -2.16 6.89 16.91
CA ASP A 146 -2.85 8.13 16.51
C ASP A 146 -3.28 8.97 17.73
N GLN A 147 -3.72 10.21 17.50
CA GLN A 147 -4.17 11.12 18.56
C GLN A 147 -5.37 10.59 19.35
N ASP A 148 -6.19 9.73 18.74
CA ASP A 148 -7.28 8.99 19.37
C ASP A 148 -6.92 7.49 19.57
N GLY A 149 -5.63 7.16 19.45
CA GLY A 149 -5.11 5.80 19.50
C GLY A 149 -4.95 5.25 20.92
N MET A 150 -4.87 3.93 21.03
CA MET A 150 -4.80 3.21 22.31
C MET A 150 -3.56 3.56 23.15
N ALA A 151 -2.49 4.05 22.52
CA ALA A 151 -1.27 4.48 23.21
C ALA A 151 -1.43 5.81 23.99
N THR A 152 -2.57 6.50 23.87
CA THR A 152 -2.82 7.78 24.56
C THR A 152 -3.49 7.63 25.93
N GLU A 153 -3.86 6.41 26.33
CA GLU A 153 -4.41 6.16 27.66
C GLU A 153 -3.30 6.31 28.73
N GLU A 154 -3.40 7.36 29.56
CA GLU A 154 -2.43 7.68 30.61
C GLU A 154 -2.24 6.48 31.57
N ASP A 155 -0.97 6.12 31.85
CA ASP A 155 -0.50 5.06 32.75
C ASP A 155 -0.57 3.59 32.26
N MET A 156 -0.79 3.33 30.97
CA MET A 156 -0.78 1.97 30.44
C MET A 156 0.62 1.46 30.03
N THR A 157 0.89 0.19 30.34
CA THR A 157 2.02 -0.53 29.75
C THR A 157 1.70 -0.93 28.32
N GLU A 158 2.73 -1.14 27.49
CA GLU A 158 2.53 -1.52 26.09
C GLU A 158 1.76 -2.86 25.95
N ALA A 159 1.97 -3.80 26.87
CA ALA A 159 1.23 -5.07 26.90
C ALA A 159 -0.27 -4.88 27.19
N GLU A 160 -0.63 -3.96 28.10
CA GLU A 160 -2.02 -3.62 28.36
C GLU A 160 -2.65 -2.93 27.14
N GLY A 161 -1.90 -2.06 26.45
CA GLY A 161 -2.37 -1.44 25.21
C GLY A 161 -2.61 -2.47 24.09
N LEU A 162 -1.74 -3.48 23.96
CA LEU A 162 -1.98 -4.59 23.01
C LEU A 162 -3.24 -5.38 23.36
N GLN A 163 -3.54 -5.56 24.65
CA GLN A 163 -4.79 -6.21 25.07
C GLN A 163 -6.02 -5.37 24.71
N LEU A 164 -5.98 -4.05 24.89
CA LEU A 164 -7.06 -3.17 24.42
C LEU A 164 -7.26 -3.27 22.91
N PHE A 165 -6.18 -3.36 22.14
CA PHE A 165 -6.28 -3.55 20.70
C PHE A 165 -6.93 -4.90 20.35
N ILE A 166 -6.55 -5.98 21.04
CA ILE A 166 -7.21 -7.28 20.91
C ILE A 166 -8.72 -7.15 21.16
N ASP A 167 -9.10 -6.51 22.26
CA ASP A 167 -10.51 -6.31 22.64
C ASP A 167 -11.26 -5.47 21.60
N HIS A 168 -10.61 -4.44 21.05
CA HIS A 168 -11.15 -3.62 19.95
C HIS A 168 -11.38 -4.43 18.67
N CYS A 169 -10.48 -5.36 18.35
CA CYS A 169 -10.63 -6.24 17.19
C CYS A 169 -11.70 -7.32 17.38
N HIS A 170 -12.20 -7.59 18.58
CA HIS A 170 -13.22 -8.62 18.76
C HIS A 170 -14.57 -8.23 18.12
N PRO A 171 -15.30 -9.19 17.52
CA PRO A 171 -15.03 -10.63 17.43
C PRO A 171 -14.26 -11.05 16.16
N ILE A 172 -13.64 -10.13 15.43
CA ILE A 172 -12.96 -10.39 14.16
C ILE A 172 -11.43 -10.55 14.29
N CYS A 173 -10.92 -10.62 15.52
CA CYS A 173 -9.50 -10.80 15.87
C CYS A 173 -8.82 -11.97 15.13
N LEU A 174 -9.54 -13.06 14.85
CA LEU A 174 -9.06 -14.18 14.01
C LEU A 174 -8.56 -13.74 12.62
N TRP A 175 -9.17 -12.71 12.05
CA TRP A 175 -8.83 -12.20 10.72
C TRP A 175 -7.86 -11.01 10.76
N CYS A 176 -7.81 -10.28 11.88
CA CYS A 176 -7.03 -9.05 12.01
C CYS A 176 -5.62 -9.27 12.59
N LEU A 177 -5.47 -10.13 13.61
CA LEU A 177 -4.20 -10.25 14.35
C LEU A 177 -3.12 -11.05 13.59
N PRO A 178 -3.42 -12.21 12.98
CA PRO A 178 -2.38 -13.01 12.32
C PRO A 178 -1.61 -12.30 11.20
N PRO A 179 -2.24 -11.48 10.34
CA PRO A 179 -1.51 -10.69 9.34
C PRO A 179 -0.50 -9.72 9.96
N VAL A 180 -0.84 -9.04 11.07
CA VAL A 180 0.09 -8.14 11.78
C VAL A 180 1.28 -8.91 12.32
N VAL A 181 1.05 -10.10 12.90
CA VAL A 181 2.11 -11.00 13.38
C VAL A 181 3.06 -11.39 12.25
N ALA A 182 2.51 -11.77 11.09
CA ALA A 182 3.31 -12.16 9.93
C ALA A 182 4.20 -11.01 9.43
N GLU A 183 3.65 -9.80 9.36
CA GLU A 183 4.38 -8.62 8.92
C GLU A 183 5.45 -8.15 9.93
N CYS A 184 5.23 -8.32 11.23
CA CYS A 184 6.26 -8.11 12.25
C CYS A 184 7.45 -9.07 12.05
N ALA A 185 7.17 -10.35 11.79
CA ALA A 185 8.20 -11.34 11.55
C ALA A 185 8.96 -11.08 10.23
N GLU A 186 8.25 -10.63 9.18
CA GLU A 186 8.88 -10.21 7.94
C GLU A 186 9.78 -8.98 8.13
N ALA A 187 9.34 -7.99 8.93
CA ALA A 187 10.14 -6.80 9.22
C ALA A 187 11.46 -7.18 9.93
N LEU A 188 11.40 -8.05 10.94
CA LEU A 188 12.60 -8.56 11.64
C LEU A 188 13.53 -9.37 10.73
N ALA A 189 13.01 -9.98 9.67
CA ALA A 189 13.81 -10.70 8.68
C ALA A 189 14.49 -9.78 7.64
N ILE A 190 13.92 -8.60 7.39
CA ILE A 190 14.41 -7.62 6.39
C ILE A 190 15.37 -6.62 7.04
N PHE A 191 15.04 -6.13 8.23
CA PHE A 191 15.78 -5.10 8.95
C PHE A 191 16.64 -5.74 10.05
N HIS A 192 17.95 -5.74 9.85
CA HIS A 192 18.89 -6.49 10.69
C HIS A 192 19.38 -5.74 11.94
N SER A 193 18.96 -4.49 12.15
CA SER A 193 19.32 -3.72 13.34
C SER A 193 18.22 -2.77 13.78
N GLU A 194 18.26 -2.39 15.06
CA GLU A 194 17.39 -1.36 15.63
C GLU A 194 17.46 -0.05 14.85
N ASP A 195 18.66 0.39 14.47
CA ASP A 195 18.83 1.62 13.68
C ASP A 195 18.08 1.56 12.34
N THR A 196 18.07 0.40 11.67
CA THR A 196 17.34 0.23 10.41
C THR A 196 15.83 0.16 10.60
N LEU A 197 15.36 -0.46 11.69
CA LEU A 197 13.94 -0.51 12.05
C LEU A 197 13.43 0.89 12.41
N ARG A 198 14.12 1.58 13.31
CA ARG A 198 13.79 2.93 13.76
C ARG A 198 13.74 3.93 12.62
N ARG A 199 14.78 3.93 11.78
CA ARG A 199 14.83 4.79 10.59
C ARG A 199 13.65 4.51 9.66
N PHE A 200 13.32 3.24 9.42
CA PHE A 200 12.23 2.88 8.54
C PHE A 200 10.87 3.27 9.14
N PHE A 201 10.48 2.69 10.27
CA PHE A 201 9.15 2.86 10.83
C PHE A 201 8.92 4.30 11.35
N GLU A 202 9.85 4.87 12.11
CA GLU A 202 9.64 6.20 12.73
C GLU A 202 10.02 7.36 11.80
N GLU A 203 11.24 7.35 11.26
CA GLU A 203 11.77 8.54 10.57
C GLU A 203 11.20 8.67 9.14
N GLU A 204 11.14 7.56 8.41
CA GLU A 204 10.71 7.55 7.00
C GLU A 204 9.19 7.41 6.85
N HIS A 205 8.52 6.67 7.75
CA HIS A 205 7.08 6.40 7.67
C HIS A 205 6.24 7.08 8.77
N GLY A 206 6.87 7.76 9.72
CA GLY A 206 6.16 8.54 10.75
C GLY A 206 5.30 7.69 11.68
N LEU A 207 5.61 6.39 11.83
CA LEU A 207 4.88 5.49 12.69
C LEU A 207 5.38 5.69 14.12
N GLY A 208 4.43 5.85 15.05
CA GLY A 208 4.75 6.11 16.45
C GLY A 208 5.60 5.00 17.05
N SER A 209 6.40 5.37 18.05
CA SER A 209 7.09 4.43 18.92
C SER A 209 6.79 4.76 20.37
N GLY A 210 6.53 3.71 21.14
CA GLY A 210 6.38 3.77 22.59
C GLY A 210 7.74 3.88 23.28
N THR A 211 7.84 3.35 24.49
CA THR A 211 9.11 3.41 25.25
C THR A 211 10.08 2.28 24.90
N LEU A 212 9.63 1.28 24.16
CA LEU A 212 10.40 0.11 23.73
C LEU A 212 11.12 0.35 22.40
N ALA A 213 12.30 -0.26 22.27
CA ALA A 213 13.00 -0.37 20.99
C ALA A 213 12.21 -1.25 20.01
N TRP A 214 12.33 -1.01 18.70
CA TRP A 214 11.61 -1.82 17.70
C TRP A 214 11.99 -3.29 17.74
N SER A 215 13.25 -3.60 18.04
CA SER A 215 13.73 -4.96 18.21
C SER A 215 13.08 -5.70 19.37
N ASP A 216 12.50 -4.99 20.33
CA ASP A 216 11.75 -5.55 21.46
C ASP A 216 10.22 -5.43 21.25
N TRP A 217 9.78 -4.38 20.57
CA TRP A 217 8.37 -4.09 20.31
C TRP A 217 7.74 -5.08 19.33
N LEU A 218 8.39 -5.36 18.20
CA LEU A 218 7.87 -6.31 17.21
C LEU A 218 7.72 -7.74 17.77
N PRO A 219 8.70 -8.29 18.53
CA PRO A 219 8.49 -9.55 19.23
C PRO A 219 7.34 -9.53 20.24
N LEU A 220 7.16 -8.44 20.99
CA LEU A 220 6.07 -8.33 21.97
C LEU A 220 4.68 -8.41 21.30
N ILE A 221 4.51 -7.77 20.14
CA ILE A 221 3.31 -7.88 19.31
C ILE A 221 3.10 -9.34 18.87
N ILE A 222 4.15 -9.95 18.30
CA ILE A 222 4.10 -11.34 17.82
C ILE A 222 3.65 -12.29 18.94
N ASP A 223 4.28 -12.20 20.11
CA ASP A 223 4.04 -13.10 21.23
C ASP A 223 2.64 -12.91 21.80
N THR A 224 2.23 -11.67 22.02
CA THR A 224 0.93 -11.32 22.61
C THR A 224 -0.23 -11.76 21.72
N PHE A 225 -0.18 -11.41 20.44
CA PHE A 225 -1.22 -11.79 19.49
C PHE A 225 -1.24 -13.30 19.25
N THR A 226 -0.07 -13.94 19.14
CA THR A 226 0.01 -15.41 19.00
C THR A 226 -0.55 -16.13 20.22
N ALA A 227 -0.26 -15.66 21.43
CA ALA A 227 -0.81 -16.23 22.66
C ALA A 227 -2.34 -16.17 22.66
N HIS A 228 -2.91 -15.01 22.35
CA HIS A 228 -4.36 -14.85 22.22
C HIS A 228 -4.96 -15.81 21.18
N MET A 229 -4.36 -15.90 19.98
CA MET A 229 -4.83 -16.81 18.93
C MET A 229 -4.81 -18.27 19.36
N ARG A 230 -3.79 -18.71 20.12
CA ARG A 230 -3.69 -20.08 20.63
C ARG A 230 -4.73 -20.38 21.72
N GLU A 231 -5.04 -19.41 22.56
CA GLU A 231 -5.97 -19.60 23.68
C GLU A 231 -7.43 -19.57 23.24
N TYR A 232 -7.79 -18.66 22.32
CA TYR A 232 -9.19 -18.38 21.97
C TYR A 232 -9.61 -18.86 20.57
N HIS A 233 -8.66 -19.22 19.70
CA HIS A 233 -8.92 -19.56 18.29
C HIS A 233 -8.14 -20.78 17.80
N ALA A 234 -7.71 -21.67 18.69
CA ALA A 234 -7.10 -22.93 18.27
C ALA A 234 -8.08 -23.72 17.37
N PRO A 235 -7.60 -24.27 16.23
CA PRO A 235 -8.43 -25.16 15.43
C PRO A 235 -8.72 -26.43 16.24
N ASP A 236 -10.00 -26.77 16.37
CA ASP A 236 -10.47 -28.03 16.98
C ASP A 236 -9.93 -29.28 16.26
#